data_AF-A0A520IUA2-F1
#
_entry.id   AF-A0A520IUA2-F1
#
_cell.length_a   1.000
_cell.length_b   1.000
_cell.length_c   1.000
_cell.angle_alpha   90.00
_cell.angle_beta   90.00
_cell.angle_gamma   90.00
#
_symmetry.space_group_name_H-M   'P 1'
#
loop_
_entity.id
_entity.type
_entity.pdbx_description
1 polymer ?
#
loop_
_entity_poly.entity_id
_entity_poly.type
_entity_poly.pdbx_seq_one_letter_code
_entity_poly.pdbx_strand_id
1 'polypeptide(L)' 'AFIVYAGNDPVVPIENARRLHAAWQQAGGAAKLHVFGDAPHGFALDTKDMPVSVWPTLCEAWLRQVGFL' A
#
# COMPACT_ATOMS: atom_id res chain seq x y z
N ALA A 1 -6.89 3.06 -7.47
CA ALA A 1 -5.63 2.35 -7.21
C ALA A 1 -5.55 1.89 -5.75
N PHE A 2 -4.80 0.81 -5.51
CA PHE A 2 -4.41 0.34 -4.18
C PHE A 2 -2.89 0.43 -4.07
N ILE A 3 -2.40 1.14 -3.06
CA ILE A 3 -0.97 1.35 -2.82
C ILE A 3 -0.68 0.90 -1.39
N VAL A 4 0.34 0.06 -1.22
CA VAL A 4 0.84 -0.38 0.10
C VAL A 4 2.33 -0.07 0.21
N TYR A 5 2.78 0.37 1.38
CA TYR A 5 4.15 0.82 1.57
C TYR A 5 4.68 0.63 2.99
N ALA A 6 5.98 0.45 3.12
CA ALA A 6 6.72 0.47 4.38
C ALA A 6 7.17 1.92 4.70
N GLY A 7 6.73 2.46 5.83
CA GLY A 7 6.98 3.85 6.21
C GLY A 7 8.44 4.14 6.59
N ASN A 8 9.16 3.11 7.02
CA ASN A 8 10.57 3.14 7.41
C ASN A 8 11.52 2.54 6.35
N ASP A 9 11.06 2.32 5.11
CA ASP A 9 11.88 1.72 4.06
C ASP A 9 13.13 2.58 3.77
N PRO A 10 14.35 2.06 4.00
CA PRO A 10 15.58 2.82 3.81
C PRO A 10 16.06 2.83 2.35
N VAL A 11 15.54 1.93 1.50
CA VAL A 11 15.93 1.76 0.10
C VAL A 11 15.04 2.60 -0.80
N VAL A 12 13.73 2.60 -0.55
CA VAL A 12 12.75 3.36 -1.34
C VAL A 12 11.93 4.24 -0.41
N PRO A 13 12.18 5.56 -0.38
CA PRO A 13 11.53 6.45 0.58
C PRO A 13 10.01 6.53 0.40
N ILE A 14 9.27 6.62 1.52
CA ILE A 14 7.80 6.77 1.58
C ILE A 14 7.24 7.91 0.72
N GLU A 15 8.07 8.92 0.44
CA GLU A 15 7.70 10.05 -0.41
C GLU A 15 7.28 9.61 -1.82
N ASN A 16 7.81 8.50 -2.35
CA ASN A 16 7.37 7.95 -3.64
C ASN A 16 5.89 7.56 -3.62
N ALA A 17 5.42 6.91 -2.54
CA ALA A 17 4.02 6.54 -2.39
C ALA A 17 3.11 7.76 -2.24
N ARG A 18 3.55 8.79 -1.50
CA ARG A 18 2.82 10.06 -1.34
C ARG A 18 2.67 10.79 -2.68
N ARG A 19 3.75 10.88 -3.46
CA ARG A 19 3.71 11.50 -4.80
C ARG A 19 2.79 10.76 -5.74
N LEU A 20 2.84 9.42 -5.76
CA LEU A 20 1.94 8.61 -6.59
C LEU A 20 0.47 8.80 -6.18
N HIS A 21 0.19 8.77 -4.88
CA HIS A 21 -1.15 8.99 -4.35
C HIS A 21 -1.71 10.37 -4.73
N ALA A 22 -0.91 11.43 -4.54
CA ALA A 22 -1.29 12.79 -4.91
C ALA A 22 -1.52 12.94 -6.43
N ALA A 23 -0.64 12.39 -7.26
CA ALA A 23 -0.78 12.43 -8.72
C ALA A 23 -2.05 11.69 -9.18
N TRP A 24 -2.38 10.55 -8.56
CA TRP A 24 -3.59 9.81 -8.87
C TRP A 24 -4.87 10.61 -8.55
N GLN A 25 -4.88 11.29 -7.40
CA GLN A 25 -5.98 12.17 -7.00
C GLN A 25 -6.12 13.38 -7.93
N GLN A 26 -5.00 14.00 -8.31
CA GLN A 26 -4.99 15.14 -9.24
C GLN A 26 -5.53 14.77 -10.62
N ALA A 27 -5.35 13.52 -11.05
CA ALA A 27 -5.93 12.98 -12.28
C ALA A 27 -7.43 12.64 -12.15
N GLY A 28 -8.08 12.94 -11.02
CA GLY A 28 -9.49 12.65 -10.76
C GLY A 28 -9.76 11.20 -10.34
N GLY A 29 -8.72 10.38 -10.12
CA GLY A 29 -8.84 9.00 -9.71
C GLY A 29 -8.96 8.84 -8.19
N ALA A 30 -9.63 7.76 -7.76
CA ALA A 30 -9.60 7.34 -6.37
C ALA A 30 -8.43 6.39 -6.09
N ALA A 31 -7.62 6.68 -5.06
CA ALA A 31 -6.53 5.83 -4.61
C ALA A 31 -6.57 5.61 -3.08
N LYS A 32 -6.40 4.36 -2.65
CA LYS A 32 -6.14 4.00 -1.25
C LYS A 32 -4.64 3.83 -1.04
N LEU A 33 -4.10 4.50 -0.02
CA LEU A 33 -2.72 4.37 0.40
C LEU A 33 -2.66 3.79 1.81
N HIS A 34 -2.02 2.63 1.96
CA HIS A 34 -1.77 1.97 3.24
C HIS A 34 -0.28 2.06 3.57
N VAL A 35 0.06 2.74 4.67
CA VAL A 35 1.44 2.88 5.14
C VAL A 35 1.57 2.14 6.46
N PHE A 36 2.43 1.13 6.49
CA PHE A 36 2.81 0.43 7.71
C PHE A 36 4.06 1.08 8.26
N GLY A 37 4.01 1.60 9.50
CA GLY A 37 5.11 2.37 10.07
C GLY A 37 6.43 1.60 10.12
N ASP A 38 6.35 0.28 10.39
CA ASP A 38 7.48 -0.63 10.38
C ASP A 38 7.16 -1.85 9.50
N ALA A 39 7.94 -2.03 8.44
CA ALA A 39 7.92 -3.22 7.59
C ALA A 39 9.25 -3.33 6.82
N PRO A 40 9.75 -4.55 6.54
CA PRO A 40 10.98 -4.72 5.79
C PRO A 40 10.82 -4.27 4.34
N HIS A 41 11.89 -3.73 3.76
CA HIS A 41 11.96 -3.52 2.32
C HIS A 41 11.65 -4.84 1.59
N GLY A 42 10.70 -4.82 0.66
CA GLY A 42 10.30 -6.02 -0.07
C GLY A 42 9.51 -7.05 0.74
N PHE A 43 8.77 -6.65 1.79
CA PHE A 43 8.02 -7.55 2.68
C PHE A 43 7.11 -8.61 2.01
N ALA A 44 6.66 -8.41 0.77
CA ALA A 44 5.92 -9.39 -0.02
C ALA A 44 4.78 -10.10 0.76
N LEU A 45 4.56 -11.40 0.51
CA LEU A 45 3.50 -12.22 1.12
C LEU A 45 4.02 -13.16 2.22
N ASP A 46 5.32 -13.36 2.30
CA ASP A 46 5.99 -14.26 3.24
C ASP A 46 6.46 -13.56 4.52
N THR A 47 6.36 -12.23 4.60
CA THR A 47 6.46 -11.50 5.87
C THR A 47 5.25 -11.82 6.76
N LYS A 48 5.48 -12.72 7.71
CA LYS A 48 4.52 -13.17 8.72
C LYS A 48 4.78 -12.46 10.05
N ASP A 49 3.81 -12.55 10.95
CA ASP A 49 3.93 -12.10 12.34
C ASP A 49 4.22 -10.59 12.53
N MET A 50 3.99 -9.77 11.50
CA MET A 50 4.08 -8.30 11.54
C MET A 50 2.76 -7.68 11.11
N PRO A 51 2.41 -6.46 11.58
CA PRO A 51 1.18 -5.79 11.17
C PRO A 51 0.99 -5.67 9.65
N VAL A 52 2.09 -5.56 8.90
CA VAL A 52 2.06 -5.49 7.43
C VAL A 52 1.42 -6.73 6.79
N SER A 53 1.44 -7.89 7.45
CA SER A 53 0.91 -9.15 6.90
C SER A 53 -0.59 -9.10 6.55
N VAL A 54 -1.34 -8.10 7.04
CA VAL A 54 -2.77 -7.89 6.73
C VAL A 54 -2.99 -7.22 5.37
N TRP A 55 -1.94 -6.69 4.72
CA TRP A 55 -2.09 -5.95 3.46
C TRP A 55 -2.81 -6.73 2.35
N PRO A 56 -2.65 -8.07 2.18
CA PRO A 56 -3.36 -8.81 1.15
C PRO A 56 -4.87 -8.86 1.43
N THR A 57 -5.28 -8.98 2.69
CA THR A 57 -6.69 -8.92 3.10
C THR A 57 -7.28 -7.53 2.82
N LEU A 58 -6.52 -6.46 3.06
CA LEU A 58 -6.94 -5.09 2.69
C LEU A 58 -7.08 -4.92 1.18
N CYS A 59 -6.18 -5.53 0.40
CA CYS A 59 -6.22 -5.52 -1.06
C CYS A 59 -7.44 -6.30 -1.58
N GLU A 60 -7.73 -7.49 -1.04
CA GLU A 60 -8.91 -8.27 -1.37
C GLU A 60 -10.20 -7.49 -1.09
N ALA A 61 -10.32 -6.89 0.09
CA ALA A 61 -11.46 -6.07 0.45
C ALA A 61 -11.63 -4.87 -0.51
N TRP A 62 -10.53 -4.25 -0.93
CA TRP A 62 -10.55 -3.19 -1.95
C TRP A 62 -11.00 -3.71 -3.31
N LEU A 63 -10.50 -4.86 -3.78
CA LEU A 63 -10.90 -5.47 -5.06
C LEU A 63 -12.40 -5.74 -5.10
N ARG A 64 -12.97 -6.25 -4.00
CA ARG A 64 -14.44 -6.42 -3.86
C ARG A 64 -15.18 -5.10 -3.91
N GLN A 65 -14.69 -4.09 -3.18
CA GLN A 65 -15.28 -2.76 -3.17
C GLN A 65 -15.35 -2.14 -4.58
N VAL A 66 -14.35 -2.39 -5.43
CA VAL A 66 -14.30 -1.86 -6.79
C VAL A 66 -14.89 -2.80 -7.85
N GLY A 67 -15.49 -3.92 -7.46
CA GLY A 67 -16.19 -4.85 -8.35
C GLY A 67 -15.28 -5.72 -9.22
N PHE A 68 -14.03 -5.93 -8.80
CA PHE A 68 -13.09 -6.84 -9.49
C PHE A 68 -13.12 -8.28 -8.94
N LEU A 69 -13.64 -8.48 -7.73
CA LEU A 69 -13.83 -9.77 -7.04
C LEU A 69 -15.24 -9.84 -6.42
#